data_AF-A0A7C2TLN9-F1
#
_entry.id   AF-A0A7C2TLN9-F1
#
_cell.length_a   1.000
_cell.length_b   1.000
_cell.length_c   1.000
_cell.angle_alpha   90.00
_cell.angle_beta   90.00
_cell.angle_gamma   90.00
#
_symmetry.space_group_name_H-M   'P 1'
#
loop_
_entity.id
_entity.type
_entity.pdbx_description
1 polymer ?
#
loop_
_entity_poly.entity_id
_entity_poly.type
_entity_poly.pdbx_seq_one_letter_code
_entity_poly.pdbx_strand_id
1 'polypeptide(L)'
;RERRFRLIEKIKTEFRYFHNGIRILILRRKLNFIIVMLLTATIWISDFVIFSLVLLSMHQDPLWIYSIFAQIVIVLVSTIPISPGGSGLVEFVAALLYGPFIRKDVIGIVILVWRFIVFYMNIIVGLFFTLRHVVRK
;
A
#
# COMPACT_ATOMS: atom_id res chain seq x y z
N ARG A 1 30.44 -19.00 -22.19
CA ARG A 1 30.46 -17.64 -22.80
C ARG A 1 29.06 -17.21 -23.29
N GLU A 2 28.35 -18.06 -24.04
CA GLU A 2 27.02 -17.76 -24.60
C GLU A 2 25.91 -17.43 -23.58
N ARG A 3 25.85 -18.11 -22.42
CA ARG A 3 24.85 -17.80 -21.38
C ARG A 3 24.95 -16.36 -20.86
N ARG A 4 26.17 -15.82 -20.70
CA ARG A 4 26.39 -14.44 -20.28
C ARG A 4 25.95 -13.45 -21.35
N PHE A 5 26.20 -13.77 -22.63
CA PHE A 5 25.78 -12.94 -23.76
C PHE A 5 24.24 -12.86 -23.87
N ARG A 6 23.55 -14.00 -23.76
CA ARG A 6 22.08 -14.05 -23.73
C ARG A 6 21.49 -13.28 -22.54
N LEU A 7 22.12 -13.34 -21.38
CA LEU A 7 21.68 -12.57 -20.20
C LEU A 7 21.80 -11.06 -20.44
N ILE A 8 22.93 -10.61 -21.01
CA ILE A 8 23.19 -9.21 -21.32
C ILE A 8 22.21 -8.68 -22.37
N GLU A 9 21.90 -9.46 -23.41
CA GLU A 9 20.90 -9.07 -24.40
C GLU A 9 19.49 -8.99 -23.80
N LYS A 10 19.10 -9.96 -22.97
CA LYS A 10 17.80 -9.93 -22.30
C LYS A 10 17.67 -8.69 -21.41
N ILE A 11 18.67 -8.41 -20.57
CA ILE A 11 18.70 -7.21 -19.72
C ILE A 11 18.63 -5.92 -20.56
N LYS A 12 19.39 -5.83 -21.66
CA LYS A 12 19.34 -4.66 -22.55
C LYS A 12 17.96 -4.47 -23.18
N THR A 13 17.30 -5.56 -23.55
CA THR A 13 15.97 -5.54 -24.13
C THR A 13 14.93 -5.10 -23.09
N GLU A 14 14.94 -5.68 -21.89
CA GLU A 14 14.06 -5.26 -20.78
C GLU A 14 14.28 -3.77 -20.44
N PHE A 15 15.54 -3.34 -20.36
CA PHE A 15 15.88 -1.94 -20.08
C PHE A 15 15.37 -1.00 -21.17
N ARG A 16 15.44 -1.41 -22.44
CA ARG A 16 14.93 -0.63 -23.58
C ARG A 16 13.40 -0.52 -23.52
N TYR A 17 12.70 -1.60 -23.17
CA TYR A 17 11.25 -1.57 -22.96
C TYR A 17 10.87 -0.66 -21.80
N PHE A 18 11.57 -0.76 -20.66
CA PHE A 18 11.34 0.11 -19.49
C PHE A 18 11.56 1.59 -19.83
N HIS A 19 12.68 1.92 -20.48
CA HIS A 19 12.99 3.28 -20.90
C HIS A 19 11.94 3.82 -21.88
N ASN A 20 11.53 3.03 -22.88
CA ASN A 20 10.53 3.46 -23.85
C ASN A 20 9.15 3.62 -23.19
N GLY A 21 8.80 2.78 -22.22
CA GLY A 21 7.58 2.89 -21.41
C GLY A 21 7.53 4.19 -20.61
N ILE A 22 8.61 4.51 -19.89
CA ILE A 22 8.75 5.80 -19.17
C ILE A 22 8.63 6.97 -20.14
N ARG A 23 9.31 6.88 -21.28
CA ARG A 23 9.30 7.93 -22.30
C ARG A 23 7.89 8.18 -22.81
N ILE A 24 7.12 7.13 -23.09
CA ILE A 24 5.73 7.24 -23.54
C ILE A 24 4.84 7.85 -22.45
N LEU A 25 4.98 7.39 -21.20
CA LEU A 25 4.21 7.87 -20.06
C LEU A 25 4.45 9.37 -19.81
N ILE A 26 5.71 9.80 -19.80
CA ILE A 26 6.11 11.18 -19.46
C ILE A 26 5.94 12.14 -20.65
N LEU A 27 6.36 11.75 -21.86
CA LEU A 27 6.53 12.70 -22.98
C LEU A 27 5.34 12.76 -23.94
N ARG A 28 4.52 11.70 -24.07
CA ARG A 28 3.40 11.73 -25.03
C ARG A 28 2.08 12.23 -24.45
N ARG A 29 1.85 12.07 -23.13
CA ARG A 29 0.56 12.44 -22.52
C ARG A 29 0.76 13.09 -21.14
N LYS A 30 1.35 14.29 -21.12
CA LYS A 30 1.59 15.06 -19.89
C LYS A 30 0.34 15.17 -19.00
N LEU A 31 -0.84 15.35 -19.59
CA LEU A 31 -2.11 15.39 -18.86
C LEU A 31 -2.43 14.06 -18.16
N ASN A 32 -2.27 12.92 -18.86
CA ASN A 32 -2.47 11.60 -18.26
C ASN A 32 -1.49 11.34 -17.12
N PHE A 33 -0.23 11.80 -17.25
CA PHE A 33 0.76 11.67 -16.19
C PHE A 33 0.35 12.43 -14.92
N ILE A 34 -0.12 13.68 -15.07
CA ILE A 34 -0.63 14.48 -13.94
C ILE A 34 -1.85 13.80 -13.31
N ILE A 35 -2.80 13.31 -14.12
CA ILE A 35 -3.99 12.60 -13.62
C ILE A 35 -3.57 11.37 -12.81
N VAL A 36 -2.65 10.55 -13.32
CA VAL A 36 -2.17 9.36 -12.60
C VAL A 36 -1.47 9.75 -11.29
N MET A 37 -0.66 10.82 -11.27
CA MET A 37 -0.07 11.30 -10.02
C MET A 37 -1.14 11.76 -9.02
N LEU A 38 -2.15 12.51 -9.46
CA LEU A 38 -3.23 12.98 -8.58
C LEU A 38 -4.06 11.81 -8.04
N LEU A 39 -4.42 10.84 -8.89
CA LEU A 39 -5.12 9.63 -8.47
C LEU A 39 -4.28 8.84 -7.46
N THR A 40 -2.98 8.70 -7.71
CA THR A 40 -2.07 8.01 -6.79
C THR A 40 -2.00 8.73 -5.45
N ALA A 41 -1.81 10.05 -5.45
CA ALA A 41 -1.83 10.86 -4.24
C ALA A 41 -3.16 10.73 -3.47
N THR A 42 -4.28 10.74 -4.18
CA THR A 42 -5.62 10.58 -3.59
C THR A 42 -5.78 9.22 -2.91
N ILE A 43 -5.32 8.14 -3.55
CA ILE A 43 -5.32 6.79 -2.96
C ILE A 43 -4.51 6.78 -1.66
N TRP A 44 -3.27 7.29 -1.69
CA TRP A 44 -2.40 7.31 -0.51
C TRP A 44 -2.95 8.18 0.63
N ILE A 45 -3.46 9.37 0.32
CA ILE A 45 -4.07 10.25 1.32
C ILE A 45 -5.28 9.56 1.95
N SER A 46 -6.11 8.91 1.15
CA SER A 46 -7.27 8.17 1.63
C SER A 46 -6.84 7.07 2.60
N ASP A 47 -5.85 6.26 2.23
CA ASP A 47 -5.32 5.20 3.08
C ASP A 47 -4.74 5.72 4.40
N PHE A 48 -4.03 6.85 4.36
CA PHE A 48 -3.42 7.44 5.56
C PHE A 48 -4.44 8.02 6.53
N VAL A 49 -5.56 8.52 6.00
CA VAL A 49 -6.65 9.11 6.78
C VAL A 49 -7.48 8.04 7.52
N ILE A 50 -7.61 6.83 6.97
CA ILE A 50 -8.46 5.77 7.55
C ILE A 50 -8.11 5.49 9.02
N PHE A 51 -6.83 5.45 9.39
CA PHE A 51 -6.44 5.21 10.79
C PHE A 51 -6.98 6.28 11.73
N SER A 52 -6.86 7.56 11.35
CA SER A 52 -7.41 8.69 12.13
C SER A 52 -8.94 8.67 12.17
N LEU A 53 -9.61 8.22 11.10
CA LEU A 53 -11.06 8.04 11.10
C LEU A 53 -11.51 6.93 12.05
N VAL A 54 -10.74 5.83 12.15
CA VAL A 54 -11.00 4.76 13.12
C VAL A 54 -10.79 5.25 14.55
N LEU A 55 -9.81 6.12 14.82
CA LEU A 55 -9.67 6.75 16.13
C LEU A 55 -10.88 7.62 16.47
N LEU A 56 -11.33 8.43 15.52
CA LEU A 56 -12.48 9.30 15.68
C LEU A 56 -13.75 8.50 15.99
N SER A 57 -13.95 7.34 15.34
CA SER A 57 -15.12 6.49 15.58
C SER A 57 -15.11 5.84 16.97
N MET A 58 -13.96 5.75 17.62
CA MET A 58 -13.80 5.24 18.99
C MET A 58 -13.71 6.36 20.04
N HIS A 59 -14.17 7.57 19.70
CA HIS A 59 -14.11 8.75 20.57
C HIS A 59 -12.69 9.05 21.09
N GLN A 60 -11.67 8.80 20.26
CA GLN A 60 -10.29 9.20 20.52
C GLN A 60 -9.92 10.39 19.63
N ASP A 61 -8.98 11.22 20.09
CA ASP A 61 -8.50 12.35 19.32
C ASP A 61 -7.81 11.88 18.03
N PRO A 62 -8.24 12.35 16.85
CA PRO A 62 -7.66 11.93 15.59
C PRO A 62 -6.26 12.52 15.41
N LEU A 63 -5.32 11.66 15.01
CA LEU A 63 -3.91 11.99 14.86
C LEU A 63 -3.56 12.31 13.40
N TRP A 64 -4.15 13.35 12.80
CA TRP A 64 -4.08 13.59 11.35
C TRP A 64 -2.65 13.68 10.79
N ILE A 65 -1.85 14.62 11.29
CA ILE A 65 -0.48 14.87 10.79
C ILE A 65 0.44 13.72 11.19
N TYR A 66 0.32 13.25 12.43
CA TYR A 66 1.11 12.13 12.93
C TYR A 66 0.85 10.84 12.16
N SER A 67 -0.41 10.59 11.76
CA SER A 67 -0.77 9.41 10.97
C SER A 67 -0.05 9.40 9.63
N ILE A 68 0.14 10.54 8.96
CA ILE A 68 0.91 10.58 7.71
C ILE A 68 2.33 10.05 7.93
N PHE A 69 3.02 10.52 8.98
CA PHE A 69 4.37 10.06 9.31
C PHE A 69 4.40 8.56 9.67
N ALA A 70 3.52 8.15 10.58
CA ALA A 70 3.46 6.76 11.05
C ALA A 70 3.13 5.79 9.91
N GLN A 71 2.22 6.18 9.00
CA GLN A 71 1.85 5.36 7.84
C GLN A 71 3.01 5.24 6.84
N ILE A 72 3.81 6.28 6.61
CA ILE A 72 5.03 6.15 5.78
C ILE A 72 5.98 5.10 6.38
N VAL A 73 6.21 5.14 7.69
CA VAL A 73 7.05 4.15 8.37
C VAL A 73 6.48 2.73 8.22
N ILE A 74 5.17 2.56 8.44
CA ILE A 74 4.49 1.28 8.29
C ILE A 74 4.59 0.75 6.86
N VAL A 75 4.39 1.60 5.85
CA VAL A 75 4.51 1.24 4.43
C VAL A 75 5.92 0.78 4.14
N LEU A 76 6.96 1.48 4.60
CA LEU A 76 8.35 1.06 4.41
C LEU A 76 8.62 -0.30 5.06
N VAL A 77 8.16 -0.52 6.29
CA VAL A 77 8.33 -1.82 6.96
C VAL A 77 7.57 -2.94 6.23
N SER A 78 6.41 -2.64 5.67
CA SER A 78 5.62 -3.62 4.91
C SER A 78 6.32 -4.14 3.64
N THR A 79 7.31 -3.41 3.12
CA THR A 79 8.10 -3.85 1.96
C THR A 79 9.05 -5.00 2.27
N ILE A 80 9.33 -5.26 3.56
CA ILE A 80 10.25 -6.31 3.98
C ILE A 80 9.45 -7.63 4.09
N PRO A 81 9.74 -8.65 3.25
CA PRO A 81 8.93 -9.88 3.17
C PRO A 81 9.30 -10.86 4.29
N ILE A 82 9.21 -10.44 5.56
CA ILE A 82 9.60 -11.27 6.71
C ILE A 82 8.46 -12.24 7.11
N SER A 83 7.20 -11.86 6.90
CA SER A 83 6.05 -12.72 7.23
C SER A 83 5.18 -13.01 6.00
N PRO A 84 4.75 -14.26 5.78
CA PRO A 84 3.74 -14.57 4.76
C PRO A 84 2.46 -13.79 5.10
N GLY A 85 2.06 -12.87 4.22
CA GLY A 85 0.90 -12.00 4.43
C GLY A 85 1.14 -10.71 5.22
N GLY A 86 2.37 -10.44 5.70
CA GLY A 86 2.82 -9.12 6.20
C GLY A 86 2.14 -8.59 7.48
N SER A 87 1.14 -9.28 8.05
CA SER A 87 0.23 -8.69 9.05
C SER A 87 0.88 -8.44 10.41
N GLY A 88 1.59 -9.43 10.95
CA GLY A 88 2.07 -9.38 12.34
C GLY A 88 3.10 -8.27 12.60
N LEU A 89 4.00 -8.02 11.65
CA LEU A 89 4.99 -6.94 11.78
C LEU A 89 4.34 -5.56 11.64
N VAL A 90 3.37 -5.42 10.74
CA VAL A 90 2.63 -4.17 10.55
C VAL A 90 1.80 -3.81 11.77
N GLU A 91 1.12 -4.78 12.38
CA GLU A 91 0.34 -4.58 13.60
C GLU A 91 1.24 -4.19 14.79
N PHE A 92 2.39 -4.85 14.92
CA PHE A 92 3.36 -4.52 15.95
C PHE A 92 3.92 -3.11 15.79
N VAL A 93 4.34 -2.72 14.57
CA VAL A 93 4.84 -1.37 14.29
C VAL A 93 3.74 -0.33 14.51
N ALA A 94 2.49 -0.62 14.12
CA ALA A 94 1.37 0.27 14.42
C ALA A 94 1.17 0.44 15.94
N ALA A 95 1.24 -0.64 16.72
CA ALA A 95 1.14 -0.57 18.17
C ALA A 95 2.29 0.26 18.79
N LEU A 96 3.51 0.12 18.27
CA LEU A 96 4.67 0.89 18.72
C LEU A 96 4.54 2.39 18.41
N LEU A 97 4.10 2.74 17.20
CA LEU A 97 4.01 4.14 16.78
C LEU A 97 2.82 4.84 17.44
N TYR A 98 1.64 4.23 17.43
CA TYR A 98 0.43 4.88 17.92
C TYR A 98 0.16 4.66 19.41
N GLY A 99 0.76 3.63 20.03
CA GLY A 99 0.48 3.28 21.42
C GLY A 99 0.80 4.34 22.48
N PRO A 100 1.81 5.21 22.32
CA PRO A 100 2.02 6.33 23.24
C PRO A 100 0.90 7.38 23.22
N PHE A 101 0.10 7.44 22.15
CA PHE A 101 -0.89 8.50 21.93
C PHE A 101 -2.34 8.03 22.11
N ILE A 102 -2.57 6.71 22.18
CA ILE A 102 -3.90 6.10 22.30
C ILE A 102 -3.99 5.38 23.64
N ARG A 103 -5.19 5.35 24.25
CA ARG A 103 -5.42 4.55 25.44
C ARG A 103 -5.15 3.05 25.19
N LYS A 104 -4.49 2.39 26.15
CA LYS A 104 -4.05 0.99 26.03
C LYS A 104 -5.18 -0.02 25.88
N ASP A 105 -6.38 0.32 26.34
CA ASP A 105 -7.56 -0.54 26.27
C ASP A 105 -8.19 -0.60 24.87
N VAL A 106 -7.99 0.43 24.03
CA VAL A 106 -8.62 0.51 22.69
C VAL A 106 -7.65 0.28 21.53
N ILE A 107 -6.33 0.42 21.75
CA ILE A 107 -5.32 0.33 20.68
C ILE A 107 -5.41 -0.97 19.85
N GLY A 108 -5.59 -2.12 20.50
CA GLY A 108 -5.69 -3.40 19.81
C GLY A 108 -6.90 -3.47 18.90
N ILE A 109 -8.03 -2.92 19.35
CA ILE A 109 -9.28 -2.86 18.58
C ILE A 109 -9.12 -1.90 17.41
N VAL A 110 -8.54 -0.71 17.63
CA VAL A 110 -8.25 0.27 16.56
C VAL A 110 -7.42 -0.36 15.45
N ILE A 111 -6.32 -1.03 15.80
CA ILE A 111 -5.43 -1.67 14.83
C ILE A 111 -6.17 -2.76 14.05
N LEU A 112 -6.96 -3.59 14.73
CA LEU A 112 -7.70 -4.67 14.09
C LEU A 112 -8.77 -4.15 13.13
N VAL A 113 -9.54 -3.13 13.54
CA VAL A 113 -10.55 -2.49 12.69
C VAL A 113 -9.90 -1.79 11.49
N TRP A 114 -8.80 -1.08 11.72
CA TRP A 114 -8.03 -0.48 10.64
C TRP A 114 -7.56 -1.54 9.64
N ARG A 115 -6.93 -2.63 10.09
CA ARG A 115 -6.49 -3.76 9.24
C ARG A 115 -7.66 -4.39 8.49
N PHE A 116 -8.81 -4.52 9.14
CA PHE A 116 -10.02 -5.02 8.47
C PHE A 116 -10.44 -4.16 7.29
N ILE A 117 -10.44 -2.84 7.46
CA ILE A 117 -10.82 -1.90 6.41
C ILE A 117 -9.77 -1.87 5.29
N VAL A 118 -8.49 -1.65 5.63
CA VAL A 118 -7.47 -1.41 4.59
C VAL A 118 -6.95 -2.68 3.92
N PHE A 119 -6.99 -3.83 4.61
CA PHE A 119 -6.36 -5.05 4.13
C PHE A 119 -7.36 -6.16 3.85
N TYR A 120 -8.16 -6.57 4.83
CA TYR A 120 -9.03 -7.74 4.66
C TYR A 120 -10.20 -7.48 3.70
N MET A 121 -10.81 -6.29 3.72
CA MET A 121 -11.84 -5.91 2.74
C MET A 121 -11.33 -5.97 1.30
N ASN A 122 -10.12 -5.46 1.03
CA ASN A 122 -9.51 -5.51 -0.30
C ASN A 122 -9.33 -6.95 -0.79
N ILE A 123 -8.89 -7.86 0.08
CA ILE A 123 -8.76 -9.29 -0.25
C ILE A 123 -10.13 -9.90 -0.56
N ILE A 124 -11.15 -9.62 0.25
CA ILE A 124 -12.51 -10.17 0.05
C ILE A 124 -13.07 -9.71 -1.30
N VAL A 125 -12.95 -8.42 -1.63
CA VAL A 125 -13.41 -7.88 -2.91
C VAL A 125 -12.64 -8.51 -4.07
N GLY A 126 -11.31 -8.58 -3.98
CA GLY A 126 -10.48 -9.22 -5.00
C GLY A 126 -10.83 -10.69 -5.23
N LEU A 127 -11.08 -11.43 -4.14
CA LEU A 127 -11.51 -12.81 -4.20
C LEU A 127 -12.87 -12.96 -4.89
N PHE A 128 -13.85 -12.13 -4.54
CA PHE A 128 -15.18 -12.14 -5.15
C PHE A 128 -15.11 -11.96 -6.67
N PHE A 129 -14.34 -10.97 -7.15
CA PHE A 129 -14.17 -10.74 -8.59
C PHE A 129 -13.44 -11.89 -9.28
N THR A 130 -12.42 -12.47 -8.63
CA THR A 130 -11.65 -13.60 -9.16
C THR A 130 -12.53 -14.84 -9.31
N LEU A 131 -13.28 -15.20 -8.27
CA LEU A 131 -14.21 -16.34 -8.30
C LEU A 131 -15.26 -16.16 -9.39
N ARG A 132 -15.84 -14.97 -9.52
CA ARG A 132 -16.81 -14.65 -10.58
C ARG A 132 -16.21 -14.83 -11.98
N HIS A 133 -14.94 -14.48 -12.18
CA HIS A 133 -14.28 -14.65 -13.47
C HIS A 133 -13.98 -16.13 -13.78
N VAL A 134 -13.57 -16.91 -12.79
CA VAL A 134 -13.27 -18.34 -12.96
C VAL A 134 -14.55 -19.16 -13.20
N VAL A 135 -15.64 -18.87 -12.49
CA VAL A 135 -16.92 -19.61 -12.61
C VAL A 135 -17.68 -19.26 -13.90
N ARG A 136 -17.42 -18.09 -14.50
CA ARG A 136 -18.02 -17.68 -15.78
C ARG A 136 -17.21 -18.13 -17.01
N LYS A 137 -16.02 -18.69 -16.82
CA LYS A 137 -15.32 -19.44 -17.86
C LYS A 137 -15.81 -20.88 -17.86
#